data_AF-A0A6J4VA93-F1
#
_entry.id   AF-A0A6J4VA93-F1
#
_cell.length_a   1.000
_cell.length_b   1.000
_cell.length_c   1.000
_cell.angle_alpha   90.00
_cell.angle_beta   90.00
_cell.angle_gamma   90.00
#
_symmetry.space_group_name_H-M   'P 1'
#
loop_
_entity.id
_entity.type
_entity.pdbx_description
1 polymer ?
#
loop_
_entity_poly.entity_id
_entity_poly.type
_entity_poly.pdbx_seq_one_letter_code
_entity_poly.pdbx_strand_id
1 'polypeptide(L)'
;MDVLPDLPVSALDAALAPGGVRSVFQPIVELDTGRVVAYEALARGPEGPLQRPDQLFAAARSVGRLAELDEICRAAAFRGAVEQGLLAPLTVFVNVEPEILDSAPLDDLLAIAEGAPED
;
A
#
# COMPACT_ATOMS: atom_id res chain seq x y z
N MET A 1 4.11 16.23 -19.95
CA MET A 1 4.73 16.33 -18.62
C MET A 1 3.83 17.26 -17.83
N ASP A 2 2.80 16.70 -17.20
CA ASP A 2 2.00 17.49 -16.27
C ASP A 2 2.84 17.74 -15.03
N VAL A 3 3.24 19.00 -14.87
CA VAL A 3 3.81 19.48 -13.61
C VAL A 3 2.70 19.29 -12.58
N LEU A 4 2.90 18.35 -11.65
CA LEU A 4 2.03 18.24 -10.48
C LEU A 4 1.95 19.64 -9.87
N PRO A 5 0.74 20.21 -9.68
CA PRO A 5 0.61 21.47 -8.97
C PRO A 5 1.34 21.36 -7.64
N ASP A 6 1.83 22.47 -7.11
CA ASP A 6 2.48 22.54 -5.80
C ASP A 6 1.47 22.05 -4.76
N LEU A 7 1.44 20.74 -4.52
CA LEU A 7 0.47 20.11 -3.63
C LEU A 7 0.91 20.48 -2.23
N PRO A 8 0.03 21.10 -1.43
CA PRO A 8 0.42 21.59 -0.13
C PRO A 8 0.92 20.41 0.70
N VAL A 9 2.06 20.58 1.37
CA VAL A 9 2.68 19.59 2.28
C VAL A 9 1.65 18.98 3.23
N SER A 10 0.64 19.75 3.62
CA SER A 10 -0.49 19.31 4.45
C SER A 10 -1.30 18.14 3.87
N ALA A 11 -1.39 18.00 2.54
CA ALA A 11 -2.09 16.88 1.91
C ALA A 11 -1.27 15.59 1.99
N LEU A 12 0.06 15.69 1.86
CA LEU A 12 0.95 14.55 2.04
C LEU A 12 1.03 14.15 3.52
N ASP A 13 1.09 15.13 4.44
CA ASP A 13 1.02 14.85 5.87
C ASP A 13 -0.26 14.11 6.25
N ALA A 14 -1.40 14.45 5.62
CA ALA A 14 -2.63 13.71 5.82
C ALA A 14 -2.55 12.26 5.32
N ALA A 15 -1.82 11.99 4.23
CA ALA A 15 -1.59 10.64 3.75
C ALA A 15 -0.64 9.85 4.68
N LEU A 16 0.37 10.52 5.25
CA LEU A 16 1.36 9.91 6.15
C LEU A 16 0.85 9.74 7.59
N ALA A 17 -0.26 10.38 7.94
CA ALA A 17 -0.92 10.14 9.22
C ALA A 17 -1.48 8.70 9.32
N PRO A 18 -1.63 8.14 10.53
CA PRO A 18 -2.27 6.84 10.71
C PRO A 18 -3.65 6.77 10.04
N GLY A 19 -3.84 5.81 9.14
CA GLY A 19 -5.08 5.64 8.38
C GLY A 19 -5.23 6.58 7.17
N GLY A 20 -4.23 7.41 6.88
CA GLY A 20 -4.21 8.30 5.71
C GLY A 20 -4.08 7.56 4.37
N VAL A 21 -3.44 6.39 4.39
CA VAL A 21 -3.41 5.45 3.27
C VAL A 21 -4.23 4.21 3.63
N ARG A 22 -5.01 3.74 2.66
CA ARG A 22 -5.71 2.45 2.70
C ARG A 22 -5.34 1.60 1.49
N SER A 23 -5.51 0.30 1.60
CA SER A 23 -5.35 -0.62 0.47
C SER A 23 -6.69 -1.02 -0.12
N VAL A 24 -6.76 -1.09 -1.44
CA VAL A 24 -7.81 -1.81 -2.17
C VAL A 24 -7.21 -3.06 -2.78
N PHE A 25 -8.01 -4.11 -2.94
CA PHE A 25 -7.53 -5.41 -3.38
C PHE A 25 -8.06 -5.75 -4.76
N GLN A 26 -7.18 -5.87 -5.74
CA GLN A 26 -7.53 -6.26 -7.10
C GLN A 26 -7.41 -7.79 -7.24
N PRO A 27 -8.47 -8.51 -7.67
CA PRO A 27 -8.38 -9.94 -7.89
C PRO A 27 -7.39 -10.30 -9.01
N ILE A 28 -6.58 -11.32 -8.78
CA ILE A 28 -5.79 -12.03 -9.78
C ILE A 28 -6.47 -13.36 -10.04
N VAL A 29 -6.71 -13.68 -11.32
CA VAL A 29 -7.51 -14.84 -11.72
C VAL A 29 -6.72 -15.83 -12.57
N GLU A 30 -7.04 -17.10 -12.43
CA GLU A 30 -6.65 -18.16 -13.35
C GLU A 30 -7.41 -17.99 -14.67
N LEU A 31 -6.70 -17.88 -15.79
CA LEU A 31 -7.33 -17.50 -17.07
C LEU A 31 -8.31 -18.55 -17.60
N ASP A 32 -8.03 -19.84 -17.38
CA ASP A 32 -8.85 -20.94 -17.90
C ASP A 32 -10.20 -21.06 -17.17
N THR A 33 -10.21 -20.77 -15.86
CA THR A 33 -11.38 -21.00 -15.00
C THR A 33 -12.06 -19.72 -14.53
N GLY A 34 -11.38 -18.57 -14.63
CA GLY A 34 -11.80 -17.30 -14.05
C GLY A 34 -11.77 -17.28 -12.52
N ARG A 35 -11.25 -18.33 -11.87
CA ARG A 35 -11.20 -18.44 -10.40
C ARG A 35 -10.17 -17.45 -9.87
N VAL A 36 -10.52 -16.75 -8.79
CA VAL A 36 -9.57 -15.91 -8.05
C VAL A 36 -8.52 -16.79 -7.36
N VAL A 37 -7.25 -16.50 -7.61
CA VAL A 37 -6.10 -17.24 -7.06
C VAL A 37 -5.29 -16.41 -6.07
N ALA A 38 -5.36 -15.08 -6.19
CA ALA A 38 -4.62 -14.14 -5.37
C ALA A 38 -5.26 -12.75 -5.47
N TYR A 39 -4.72 -11.82 -4.69
CA TYR A 39 -5.06 -10.40 -4.76
C TYR A 39 -3.81 -9.54 -4.81
N GLU A 40 -3.87 -8.43 -5.53
CA GLU A 40 -2.86 -7.37 -5.45
C GLU A 40 -3.37 -6.25 -4.54
N ALA A 41 -2.58 -5.89 -3.53
CA ALA A 41 -2.84 -4.75 -2.67
C ALA A 41 -2.37 -3.45 -3.34
N LEU A 42 -3.31 -2.54 -3.57
CA LEU A 42 -3.07 -1.27 -4.23
C LEU A 42 -3.36 -0.11 -3.28
N ALA A 43 -2.33 0.69 -2.99
CA ALA A 43 -2.44 1.84 -2.12
C ALA A 43 -3.39 2.91 -2.68
N ARG A 44 -4.15 3.55 -1.78
CA ARG A 44 -4.98 4.73 -2.02
C ARG A 44 -4.71 5.72 -0.90
N GLY A 45 -4.28 6.92 -1.25
CA GLY A 45 -4.19 8.02 -0.30
C GLY A 45 -5.58 8.57 0.08
N PRO A 46 -5.61 9.69 0.80
CA PRO A 46 -6.86 10.33 1.20
C PRO A 46 -7.62 10.83 -0.01
N GLU A 47 -8.94 11.04 0.15
CA GLU A 47 -9.76 11.61 -0.92
C GLU A 47 -9.20 12.96 -1.39
N GLY A 48 -9.10 13.13 -2.72
CA GLY A 48 -8.51 14.31 -3.34
C GLY A 48 -7.31 13.98 -4.24
N PRO A 49 -6.41 14.95 -4.48
CA PRO A 49 -5.33 14.82 -5.47
C PRO A 49 -4.31 13.73 -5.18
N LEU A 50 -4.19 13.28 -3.94
CA LEU A 50 -3.27 12.20 -3.53
C LEU A 50 -3.96 10.85 -3.38
N GLN A 51 -5.23 10.73 -3.76
CA GLN A 51 -5.93 9.46 -3.72
C GLN A 51 -5.29 8.42 -4.65
N ARG A 52 -4.78 8.87 -5.81
CA ARG A 52 -4.14 8.00 -6.77
C ARG A 52 -2.67 7.75 -6.39
N PRO A 53 -2.19 6.50 -6.50
CA PRO A 53 -0.83 6.15 -6.10
C PRO A 53 0.24 6.88 -6.93
N ASP A 54 0.05 7.09 -8.22
CA ASP A 54 1.02 7.82 -9.05
C ASP A 54 1.29 9.24 -8.54
N GLN A 55 0.24 9.96 -8.14
CA GLN A 55 0.36 11.32 -7.60
C GLN A 55 0.91 11.32 -6.16
N LEU A 56 0.47 10.36 -5.33
CA LEU A 56 0.92 10.17 -3.96
C LEU A 56 2.43 9.91 -3.88
N PHE A 57 2.93 8.96 -4.66
CA PHE A 57 4.33 8.58 -4.67
C PHE A 57 5.21 9.67 -5.32
N ALA A 58 4.71 10.37 -6.34
CA ALA A 58 5.42 11.52 -6.90
C ALA A 58 5.58 12.66 -5.87
N ALA A 59 4.53 12.96 -5.11
CA ALA A 59 4.58 13.95 -4.04
C ALA A 59 5.58 13.56 -2.94
N ALA A 60 5.54 12.31 -2.46
CA ALA A 60 6.48 11.82 -1.45
C ALA A 60 7.95 11.87 -1.93
N ARG A 61 8.22 11.51 -3.19
CA ARG A 61 9.55 11.65 -3.80
C ARG A 61 10.03 13.10 -3.81
N SER A 62 9.16 14.04 -4.19
CA SER A 62 9.52 15.45 -4.33
C SER A 62 10.00 16.10 -3.01
N VAL A 63 9.59 15.55 -1.87
CA VAL A 63 9.97 16.02 -0.53
C VAL A 63 10.84 15.04 0.25
N GLY A 64 11.34 13.97 -0.38
CA GLY A 64 12.25 13.00 0.23
C GLY A 64 11.62 12.09 1.30
N ARG A 65 10.31 11.86 1.25
CA ARG A 65 9.56 11.03 2.22
C ARG A 65 9.03 9.72 1.61
N LEU A 66 9.69 9.22 0.56
CA LEU A 66 9.27 7.99 -0.14
C LEU A 66 9.29 6.77 0.79
N ALA A 67 10.35 6.61 1.59
CA ALA A 67 10.49 5.46 2.51
C ALA A 67 9.36 5.39 3.54
N GLU A 68 9.02 6.54 4.14
CA GLU A 68 7.93 6.65 5.10
C GLU A 68 6.57 6.29 4.47
N LEU A 69 6.31 6.81 3.26
CA LEU A 69 5.09 6.49 2.54
C LEU A 69 4.97 4.99 2.22
N ASP A 70 6.04 4.38 1.72
CA ASP A 70 6.02 2.97 1.34
C ASP A 70 5.81 2.06 2.56
N GLU A 71 6.47 2.35 3.68
CA GLU A 71 6.23 1.64 4.94
C GLU A 71 4.76 1.67 5.34
N ILE A 72 4.13 2.85 5.28
CA ILE A 72 2.70 3.03 5.54
C ILE A 72 1.85 2.24 4.55
N CYS A 73 2.20 2.21 3.26
CA CYS A 73 1.48 1.44 2.24
C CYS A 73 1.53 -0.07 2.54
N ARG A 74 2.70 -0.61 2.91
CA ARG A 74 2.85 -2.03 3.28
C ARG A 74 2.04 -2.36 4.52
N ALA A 75 2.13 -1.54 5.56
CA ALA A 75 1.33 -1.73 6.77
C ALA A 75 -0.19 -1.70 6.47
N ALA A 76 -0.64 -0.76 5.61
CA ALA A 76 -2.03 -0.69 5.17
C ALA A 76 -2.46 -1.90 4.33
N ALA A 77 -1.57 -2.46 3.51
CA ALA A 77 -1.81 -3.69 2.77
C ALA A 77 -2.04 -4.89 3.69
N PHE A 78 -1.15 -5.12 4.67
CA PHE A 78 -1.29 -6.24 5.60
C PHE A 78 -2.52 -6.09 6.50
N ARG A 79 -2.72 -4.92 7.12
CA ARG A 79 -3.91 -4.69 7.95
C ARG A 79 -5.21 -4.85 7.16
N GLY A 80 -5.28 -4.25 5.97
CA GLY A 80 -6.44 -4.37 5.09
C GLY A 80 -6.70 -5.82 4.65
N ALA A 81 -5.65 -6.61 4.42
CA ALA A 81 -5.80 -8.02 4.04
C ALA A 81 -6.40 -8.84 5.21
N VAL A 82 -5.88 -8.64 6.43
CA VAL A 82 -6.40 -9.28 7.64
C VAL A 82 -7.86 -8.87 7.90
N GLU A 83 -8.17 -7.58 7.82
CA GLU A 83 -9.54 -7.06 8.01
C GLU A 83 -10.54 -7.62 6.99
N GLN A 84 -10.10 -7.90 5.78
CA GLN A 84 -10.93 -8.45 4.70
C GLN A 84 -10.94 -9.99 4.66
N GLY A 85 -10.23 -10.67 5.57
CA GLY A 85 -10.11 -12.13 5.57
C GLY A 85 -9.38 -12.68 4.33
N LEU A 86 -8.50 -11.89 3.72
CA LEU A 86 -7.66 -12.30 2.58
C LEU A 86 -6.45 -13.09 3.08
N LEU A 87 -6.74 -14.22 3.73
CA LEU A 87 -5.77 -15.11 4.35
C LEU A 87 -5.60 -16.39 3.52
N ALA A 88 -4.79 -17.32 4.02
CA ALA A 88 -4.54 -18.60 3.36
C ALA A 88 -5.86 -19.31 2.98
N PRO A 89 -5.95 -19.94 1.80
CA PRO A 89 -4.88 -20.20 0.83
C PRO A 89 -4.65 -19.08 -0.19
N LEU A 90 -5.27 -17.90 -0.03
CA LEU A 90 -5.09 -16.79 -0.97
C LEU A 90 -3.75 -16.10 -0.74
N THR A 91 -3.04 -15.81 -1.84
CA THR A 91 -1.81 -15.01 -1.79
C THR A 91 -2.14 -13.53 -1.97
N VAL A 92 -1.56 -12.67 -1.15
CA VAL A 92 -1.63 -11.21 -1.33
C VAL A 92 -0.28 -10.71 -1.85
N PHE A 93 -0.29 -10.06 -3.01
CA PHE A 93 0.86 -9.36 -3.58
C PHE A 93 0.90 -7.94 -3.06
N VAL A 94 2.06 -7.52 -2.53
CA VAL A 94 2.29 -6.18 -1.99
C VAL A 94 3.39 -5.52 -2.81
N ASN A 95 3.11 -4.33 -3.33
CA ASN A 95 4.08 -3.52 -4.05
C ASN A 95 5.09 -2.89 -3.06
N VAL A 96 6.36 -2.83 -3.46
CA VAL A 96 7.44 -2.20 -2.70
C VAL A 96 8.29 -1.37 -3.65
N GLU A 97 8.63 -0.16 -3.25
CA GLU A 97 9.53 0.70 -4.01
C GLU A 97 10.98 0.18 -3.92
N PRO A 98 11.70 0.04 -5.05
CA PRO A 98 13.05 -0.52 -5.04
C PRO A 98 14.05 0.40 -4.32
N GLU A 99 13.79 1.71 -4.29
CA GLU A 99 14.64 2.74 -3.69
C GLU A 99 14.84 2.57 -2.17
N ILE A 100 14.04 1.72 -1.53
CA ILE A 100 13.97 1.59 -0.07
C ILE A 100 14.23 0.17 0.43
N LEU A 101 14.50 -0.77 -0.48
CA LEU A 101 14.73 -2.18 -0.13
C LEU A 101 15.94 -2.37 0.79
N ASP A 102 16.90 -1.46 0.75
CA ASP A 102 18.08 -1.48 1.63
C ASP A 102 17.77 -1.05 3.08
N SER A 103 16.61 -0.44 3.33
CA SER A 103 16.24 0.14 4.63
C SER A 103 14.89 -0.34 5.19
N ALA A 104 14.19 -1.25 4.49
CA ALA A 104 12.85 -1.67 4.90
C ALA A 104 12.92 -2.60 6.14
N PRO A 105 12.25 -2.27 7.26
CA PRO A 105 12.20 -3.14 8.43
C PRO A 105 11.22 -4.29 8.16
N LEU A 106 11.76 -5.42 7.67
CA LEU A 106 10.96 -6.61 7.35
C LEU A 106 10.29 -7.21 8.59
N ASP A 107 10.95 -7.11 9.75
CA ASP A 107 10.50 -7.72 11.00
C ASP A 107 9.14 -7.19 11.46
N ASP A 108 8.88 -5.88 11.34
CA ASP A 108 7.60 -5.28 11.73
C ASP A 108 6.44 -5.75 10.85
N LEU A 109 6.71 -6.04 9.58
CA LEU A 109 5.70 -6.55 8.64
C LEU A 109 5.36 -8.01 8.94
N LEU A 110 6.37 -8.82 9.27
CA LEU A 110 6.18 -10.20 9.68
C LEU A 110 5.33 -10.29 10.94
N ALA A 111 5.57 -9.42 11.93
CA ALA A 111 4.78 -9.39 13.15
C ALA A 111 3.28 -9.10 12.89
N ILE A 112 2.95 -8.23 11.92
CA ILE A 112 1.56 -7.96 11.54
C ILE A 112 0.93 -9.20 10.90
N ALA A 113 1.67 -9.89 10.03
CA ALA A 113 1.19 -11.09 9.35
C ALA A 113 1.00 -12.26 10.33
N GLU A 114 1.92 -12.44 11.29
CA GLU A 114 1.85 -13.47 12.34
C GLU A 114 0.70 -13.25 13.33
N GLY A 115 0.28 -12.01 13.53
CA GLY A 115 -0.87 -11.66 14.37
C GLY A 115 -2.23 -11.92 13.72
N ALA A 116 -2.26 -12.38 12.46
CA ALA A 116 -3.51 -12.72 11.78
C ALA A 116 -4.16 -13.94 12.45
N PRO A 117 -5.50 -13.98 12.58
CA PRO A 117 -6.18 -15.16 13.12
C PRO A 117 -5.84 -16.40 12.28
N GLU A 118 -5.47 -17.49 12.95
CA GLU A 118 -5.48 -18.82 12.32
C GLU A 118 -6.95 -19.27 12.20
N ASP A 119 -7.35 -19.71 11.01
CA ASP A 119 -8.67 -20.32 10.77
C ASP A 119 -8.87 -21.61 11.59
#